data_AF-A0A6H5KY81-F1
#
_entry.id   AF-A0A6H5KY81-F1
#
_cell.length_a   1.000
_cell.length_b   1.000
_cell.length_c   1.000
_cell.angle_alpha   90.00
_cell.angle_beta   90.00
_cell.angle_gamma   90.00
#
_symmetry.space_group_name_H-M   'P 1'
#
loop_
_entity.id
_entity.type
_entity.pdbx_description
1 polymer ?
#
loop_
_entity_poly.entity_id
_entity_poly.type
_entity_poly.pdbx_seq_one_letter_code
_entity_poly.pdbx_strand_id
1 'polypeptide(L)'
;MPGPGETPDPEEALLATILETGGTGIVEDYICNSLVKEQWDEEQTRRMEEMYRREMQEVLGPEQQAFGAEVDASGSSQPLPDPQLSMTSPIGQKPSDVEAVPMTYKDVMCSKCMVFWVAAMKKEIDGRDKTGTFTKVMELPEGRKAIGSEWVFSWKTNEKGLIVDFKARMVARGFSQIPGIDFHHSSSACPPAASIKTMIAVATEKGKKLDHWDVKQAYIHATLNEEIYLRFPEGHGSMSGKVVKVERALYGLKQSGREWGVEAADALIENGYEQCRVDPCVFRKVVDGEVVGLIVIYVDDILVAADEGEREGLFASLNKNFPVKGMGECTWVDGCAIAMDVDNGIPKLSQTAYIESMLKRCDVTTTAFTPAATDADLGPKRDDEPAVDKAVRWAIGFLMRTKPTRPDIAVPLNKLQKIAHSPTGRIWNALVRIMST
;
A
#
# COMPACT_ATOMS: atom_id res chain seq x y z
N MET A 1 -20.29 59.48 9.13
CA MET A 1 -21.17 59.07 8.03
C MET A 1 -20.23 58.79 6.85
N PRO A 2 -19.80 57.54 6.68
CA PRO A 2 -20.63 56.47 6.12
C PRO A 2 -21.29 55.61 7.21
N GLY A 3 -22.31 54.84 6.80
CA GLY A 3 -23.36 54.29 7.65
C GLY A 3 -23.04 52.96 8.34
N PRO A 4 -23.96 52.51 9.21
CA PRO A 4 -23.84 51.25 9.94
C PRO A 4 -24.47 50.10 9.14
N GLY A 5 -23.77 48.98 9.02
CA GLY A 5 -24.40 47.70 8.68
C GLY A 5 -23.96 47.01 7.40
N GLU A 6 -22.67 46.84 7.18
CA GLU A 6 -22.17 45.72 6.38
C GLU A 6 -21.08 45.01 7.20
N THR A 7 -21.37 43.78 7.64
CA THR A 7 -20.33 42.85 8.08
C THR A 7 -19.43 42.56 6.88
N PRO A 8 -18.10 42.58 7.03
CA PRO A 8 -17.20 42.30 5.92
C PRO A 8 -17.51 40.92 5.33
N ASP A 9 -17.41 40.81 4.01
CA ASP A 9 -17.56 39.57 3.26
C ASP A 9 -16.64 38.49 3.88
N PRO A 10 -17.15 37.29 4.22
CA PRO A 10 -16.34 36.17 4.70
C PRO A 10 -15.11 35.88 3.82
N GLU A 11 -15.18 36.16 2.52
CA GLU A 11 -14.05 35.99 1.59
C GLU A 11 -12.96 37.06 1.75
N GLU A 12 -13.31 38.32 2.05
CA GLU A 12 -12.33 39.39 2.29
C GLU A 12 -11.63 39.23 3.65
N ALA A 13 -12.35 38.75 4.68
CA ALA A 13 -11.77 38.44 5.98
C ALA A 13 -10.81 37.23 5.93
N LEU A 14 -11.11 36.26 5.05
CA LEU A 14 -10.27 35.09 4.81
C LEU A 14 -8.98 35.46 4.03
N LEU A 15 -9.10 36.32 3.01
CA LEU A 15 -7.95 36.84 2.24
C LEU A 15 -6.99 37.66 3.09
N ALA A 16 -7.49 38.49 4.01
CA ALA A 16 -6.66 39.23 4.95
C ALA A 16 -5.90 38.30 5.91
N THR A 17 -6.54 37.24 6.39
CA THR A 17 -5.92 36.25 7.30
C THR A 17 -4.87 35.37 6.58
N ILE A 18 -5.08 35.08 5.29
CA ILE A 18 -4.14 34.33 4.44
C ILE A 18 -2.83 35.12 4.19
N LEU A 19 -2.93 36.45 4.06
CA LEU A 19 -1.77 37.32 3.84
C LEU A 19 -0.95 37.55 5.13
N GLU A 20 -1.57 37.49 6.31
CA GLU A 20 -0.90 37.70 7.59
C GLU A 20 -0.22 36.44 8.17
N THR A 21 -0.67 35.23 7.80
CA THR A 21 -0.22 33.96 8.44
C THR A 21 0.78 33.13 7.62
N GLY A 22 1.22 33.60 6.45
CA GLY A 22 2.26 32.90 5.69
C GLY A 22 1.84 31.52 5.19
N GLY A 23 0.56 31.34 4.85
CA GLY A 23 0.05 30.39 3.85
C GLY A 23 0.39 28.90 3.96
N THR A 24 0.92 28.41 5.07
CA THR A 24 1.41 27.01 5.18
C THR A 24 0.49 26.10 5.98
N GLY A 25 -0.35 26.64 6.87
CA GLY A 25 -1.14 25.83 7.82
C GLY A 25 -2.58 25.49 7.40
N ILE A 26 -3.21 26.23 6.48
CA ILE A 26 -4.64 26.04 6.14
C ILE A 26 -4.83 25.22 4.85
N VAL A 27 -3.76 25.06 4.05
CA VAL A 27 -3.78 24.28 2.80
C VAL A 27 -3.87 22.77 3.06
N GLU A 28 -3.40 22.29 4.22
CA GLU A 28 -3.49 20.88 4.62
C GLU A 28 -4.96 20.42 4.82
N ASP A 29 -5.83 21.30 5.31
CA ASP A 29 -7.25 20.99 5.56
C ASP A 29 -8.10 21.00 4.29
N TYR A 30 -7.78 21.84 3.30
CA TYR A 30 -8.50 21.87 2.03
C TYR A 30 -8.14 20.68 1.12
N ILE A 31 -6.88 20.23 1.16
CA ILE A 31 -6.41 19.04 0.43
C ILE A 31 -6.93 17.75 1.07
N CYS A 32 -7.05 17.67 2.40
CA CYS A 32 -7.54 16.45 3.05
C CYS A 32 -9.06 16.25 2.92
N ASN A 33 -9.86 17.32 2.90
CA ASN A 33 -11.33 17.19 2.89
C ASN A 33 -11.97 17.09 1.49
N SER A 34 -11.30 17.53 0.42
CA SER A 34 -11.82 17.44 -0.96
C SER A 34 -11.55 16.08 -1.64
N LEU A 35 -10.63 15.27 -1.10
CA LEU A 35 -10.24 13.97 -1.66
C LEU A 35 -11.29 12.86 -1.55
N VAL A 36 -12.46 13.10 -0.95
CA VAL A 36 -13.44 12.04 -0.66
C VAL A 36 -14.78 12.19 -1.41
N LYS A 37 -15.14 13.34 -2.03
CA LYS A 37 -16.51 13.42 -2.62
C LYS A 37 -16.78 14.09 -3.96
N GLU A 38 -15.91 14.89 -4.60
CA GLU A 38 -16.34 15.55 -5.85
C GLU A 38 -15.29 15.52 -6.96
N GLN A 39 -15.77 15.39 -8.20
CA GLN A 39 -14.98 15.62 -9.41
C GLN A 39 -14.37 17.02 -9.33
N TRP A 40 -13.07 17.12 -9.58
CA TRP A 40 -12.39 18.40 -9.60
C TRP A 40 -12.98 19.30 -10.69
N ASP A 41 -13.26 20.55 -10.34
CA ASP A 41 -13.65 21.56 -11.33
C ASP A 41 -12.42 22.09 -12.10
N GLU A 42 -12.69 22.85 -13.16
CA GLU A 42 -11.67 23.42 -14.04
C GLU A 42 -10.72 24.38 -13.29
N GLU A 43 -11.19 25.03 -12.23
CA GLU A 43 -10.39 26.00 -11.48
C GLU A 43 -9.42 25.31 -10.50
N GLN A 44 -9.84 24.21 -9.86
CA GLN A 44 -8.95 23.37 -9.06
C GLN A 44 -7.87 22.72 -9.91
N THR A 45 -8.24 22.29 -11.12
CA THR A 45 -7.29 21.79 -12.11
C THR A 45 -6.26 22.87 -12.45
N ARG A 46 -6.71 24.09 -12.79
CA ARG A 46 -5.83 25.22 -13.11
C ARG A 46 -4.89 25.64 -11.97
N ARG A 47 -5.35 25.60 -10.71
CA ARG A 47 -4.51 25.93 -9.54
C ARG A 47 -3.41 24.89 -9.32
N MET A 48 -3.72 23.61 -9.55
CA MET A 48 -2.72 22.54 -9.56
C MET A 48 -1.74 22.67 -10.72
N GLU A 49 -2.20 23.10 -11.91
CA GLU A 49 -1.33 23.41 -13.04
C GLU A 49 -0.37 24.59 -12.77
N GLU A 50 -0.82 25.64 -12.07
CA GLU A 50 0.01 26.79 -11.69
C GLU A 50 1.03 26.43 -10.60
N MET A 51 0.62 25.67 -9.59
CA MET A 51 1.53 25.12 -8.57
C MET A 51 2.59 24.22 -9.24
N TYR A 52 2.16 23.35 -10.16
CA TYR A 52 3.05 22.49 -10.93
C TYR A 52 4.05 23.28 -11.79
N ARG A 53 3.60 24.35 -12.45
CA ARG A 53 4.47 25.22 -13.26
C ARG A 53 5.57 25.87 -12.42
N ARG A 54 5.24 26.25 -11.17
CA ARG A 54 6.19 26.84 -10.22
C ARG A 54 7.19 25.79 -9.70
N GLU A 55 6.73 24.60 -9.35
CA GLU A 55 7.61 23.52 -8.86
C GLU A 55 8.48 22.90 -9.97
N MET A 56 7.96 22.81 -11.20
CA MET A 56 8.72 22.41 -12.40
C MET A 56 9.97 23.28 -12.59
N GLN A 57 9.84 24.59 -12.39
CA GLN A 57 10.96 25.53 -12.51
C GLN A 57 12.03 25.31 -11.44
N GLU A 58 11.65 24.85 -10.24
CA GLU A 58 12.58 24.53 -9.16
C GLU A 58 13.26 23.15 -9.34
N VAL A 59 12.53 22.14 -9.81
CA VAL A 59 13.03 20.76 -9.93
C VAL A 59 13.83 20.53 -11.22
N LEU A 60 13.35 21.04 -12.37
CA LEU A 60 14.04 20.87 -13.67
C LEU A 60 15.14 21.91 -13.93
N GLY A 61 15.15 23.05 -13.24
CA GLY A 61 16.14 24.11 -13.46
C GLY A 61 17.60 23.61 -13.34
N PRO A 62 17.96 22.84 -12.29
CA PRO A 62 19.30 22.27 -12.15
C PRO A 62 19.56 21.05 -13.07
N GLU A 63 18.55 20.20 -13.31
CA GLU A 63 18.71 18.97 -14.10
C GLU A 63 18.76 19.25 -15.62
N GLN A 64 18.07 20.28 -16.12
CA GLN A 64 18.19 20.73 -17.52
C GLN A 64 19.58 21.29 -17.82
N GLN A 65 20.23 21.97 -16.86
CA GLN A 65 21.61 22.44 -17.01
C GLN A 65 22.62 21.28 -16.96
N ALA A 66 22.40 20.28 -16.09
CA ALA A 66 23.26 19.10 -15.99
C ALA A 66 23.13 18.19 -17.23
N PHE A 67 21.90 17.96 -17.71
CA PHE A 67 21.64 17.15 -18.88
C PHE A 67 22.19 17.82 -20.15
N GLY A 68 21.95 19.13 -20.32
CA GLY A 68 22.49 19.91 -21.43
C GLY A 68 24.02 19.87 -21.54
N ALA A 69 24.73 19.78 -20.42
CA ALA A 69 26.19 19.66 -20.39
C ALA A 69 26.71 18.26 -20.76
N GLU A 70 25.93 17.20 -20.53
CA GLU A 70 26.30 15.81 -20.93
C GLU A 70 25.95 15.51 -22.40
N VAL A 71 24.92 16.14 -22.98
CA VAL A 71 24.51 15.90 -24.39
C VAL A 71 25.54 16.44 -25.39
N ASP A 72 26.30 17.47 -25.03
CA ASP A 72 27.34 18.06 -25.88
C ASP A 72 28.56 17.12 -26.09
N ALA A 73 28.69 16.05 -25.30
CA ALA A 73 29.87 15.16 -25.33
C ALA A 73 29.70 13.86 -26.13
N SER A 74 28.48 13.37 -26.40
CA SER A 74 28.28 11.99 -26.93
C SER A 74 27.48 11.84 -28.23
N GLY A 75 27.05 12.92 -28.89
CA GLY A 75 26.67 12.89 -30.31
C GLY A 75 25.54 11.93 -30.73
N SER A 76 24.71 11.42 -29.81
CA SER A 76 23.55 10.57 -30.13
C SER A 76 22.26 11.25 -29.68
N SER A 77 21.61 11.97 -30.61
CA SER A 77 20.34 12.64 -30.38
C SER A 77 19.17 11.65 -30.44
N GLN A 78 18.63 11.24 -29.30
CA GLN A 78 17.17 11.09 -29.22
C GLN A 78 16.63 12.39 -28.60
N PRO A 79 15.70 13.09 -29.27
CA PRO A 79 15.14 14.31 -28.71
C PRO A 79 14.39 13.96 -27.42
N LEU A 80 14.67 14.72 -26.36
CA LEU A 80 13.79 14.75 -25.19
C LEU A 80 12.36 15.08 -25.66
N PRO A 81 11.33 14.43 -25.10
CA PRO A 81 9.96 14.72 -25.49
C PRO A 81 9.63 16.20 -25.28
N ASP A 82 8.90 16.77 -26.25
CA ASP A 82 8.44 18.16 -26.29
C ASP A 82 7.79 18.57 -24.94
N PRO A 83 8.15 19.73 -24.35
CA PRO A 83 7.54 20.23 -23.10
C PRO A 83 6.02 20.41 -23.15
N GLN A 84 5.39 20.29 -24.33
CA GLN A 84 3.95 20.16 -24.50
C GLN A 84 3.40 18.74 -24.22
N LEU A 85 4.10 17.95 -23.39
CA LEU A 85 3.58 16.70 -22.80
C LEU A 85 2.19 16.98 -22.20
N SER A 86 1.17 16.35 -22.79
CA SER A 86 -0.25 16.47 -22.44
C SER A 86 -0.46 16.57 -20.92
N MET A 87 -0.72 17.78 -20.44
CA MET A 87 -1.13 18.09 -19.06
C MET A 87 -2.51 17.51 -18.73
N THR A 88 -3.20 16.93 -19.72
CA THR A 88 -4.49 16.28 -19.54
C THR A 88 -4.38 15.14 -18.52
N SER A 89 -5.12 15.30 -17.43
CA SER A 89 -5.15 14.34 -16.33
C SER A 89 -5.70 12.98 -16.78
N PRO A 90 -4.99 11.87 -16.53
CA PRO A 90 -5.49 10.52 -16.81
C PRO A 90 -6.44 10.01 -15.71
N ILE A 91 -6.72 10.81 -14.68
CA ILE A 91 -7.68 10.48 -13.63
C ILE A 91 -9.05 10.21 -14.26
N GLY A 92 -9.70 9.13 -13.83
CA GLY A 92 -10.98 8.69 -14.37
C GLY A 92 -10.87 7.82 -15.63
N GLN A 93 -9.67 7.62 -16.20
CA GLN A 93 -9.45 6.72 -17.33
C GLN A 93 -9.00 5.33 -16.85
N LYS A 94 -9.13 4.30 -17.69
CA LYS A 94 -8.57 2.98 -17.37
C LYS A 94 -7.06 2.98 -17.66
N PRO A 95 -6.22 2.33 -16.83
CA PRO A 95 -4.79 2.20 -17.10
C PRO A 95 -4.44 1.70 -18.49
N SER A 96 -5.22 0.75 -19.04
CA SER A 96 -5.01 0.20 -20.38
C SER A 96 -5.12 1.23 -21.50
N ASP A 97 -5.87 2.30 -21.26
CA ASP A 97 -6.23 3.30 -22.27
C ASP A 97 -5.22 4.47 -22.26
N VAL A 98 -4.41 4.58 -21.19
CA VAL A 98 -3.42 5.64 -21.00
C VAL A 98 -2.04 5.16 -21.44
N GLU A 99 -1.42 4.30 -20.63
CA GLU A 99 -0.12 3.66 -20.88
C GLU A 99 0.18 2.56 -19.85
N ALA A 100 1.15 1.70 -20.15
CA ALA A 100 1.66 0.74 -19.18
C ALA A 100 2.33 1.45 -17.99
N VAL A 101 2.27 0.83 -16.80
CA VAL A 101 2.99 1.36 -15.62
C VAL A 101 4.49 1.40 -15.93
N PRO A 102 5.16 2.55 -15.73
CA PRO A 102 6.61 2.63 -15.89
C PRO A 102 7.32 1.73 -14.87
N MET A 103 8.40 1.07 -15.28
CA MET A 103 9.12 0.13 -14.42
C MET A 103 10.39 0.74 -13.83
N THR A 104 10.91 1.80 -14.46
CA THR A 104 12.12 2.50 -14.06
C THR A 104 11.91 4.01 -14.06
N TYR A 105 12.81 4.74 -13.40
CA TYR A 105 12.83 6.19 -13.47
C TYR A 105 12.97 6.69 -14.91
N LYS A 106 13.78 6.03 -15.74
CA LYS A 106 13.94 6.37 -17.16
C LYS A 106 12.62 6.21 -17.93
N ASP A 107 11.85 5.16 -17.64
CA ASP A 107 10.52 4.97 -18.24
C ASP A 107 9.55 6.08 -17.80
N VAL A 108 9.64 6.55 -16.55
CA VAL A 108 8.85 7.70 -16.06
C VAL A 108 9.18 8.95 -16.86
N MET A 109 10.46 9.23 -17.13
CA MET A 109 10.87 10.42 -17.88
C MET A 109 10.45 10.36 -19.35
N CYS A 110 10.15 9.19 -19.88
CA CYS A 110 9.62 8.98 -21.23
C CYS A 110 8.08 8.79 -21.26
N SER A 111 7.42 8.79 -20.10
CA SER A 111 5.99 8.51 -19.97
C SER A 111 5.13 9.73 -20.32
N LYS A 112 3.95 9.50 -20.88
CA LYS A 112 2.98 10.57 -21.16
C LYS A 112 2.48 11.23 -19.88
N CYS A 113 2.50 10.48 -18.78
CA CYS A 113 2.09 10.91 -17.46
C CYS A 113 3.28 11.25 -16.54
N MET A 114 4.47 11.52 -17.10
CA MET A 114 5.71 11.85 -16.38
C MET A 114 5.46 12.79 -15.20
N VAL A 115 4.74 13.88 -15.44
CA VAL A 115 4.35 14.90 -14.46
C VAL A 115 3.77 14.31 -13.18
N PHE A 116 2.79 13.42 -13.33
CA PHE A 116 2.07 12.83 -12.21
C PHE A 116 2.91 11.79 -11.47
N TRP A 117 3.76 11.05 -12.20
CA TRP A 117 4.71 10.12 -11.60
C TRP A 117 5.78 10.84 -10.77
N VAL A 118 6.34 11.93 -11.28
CA VAL A 118 7.32 12.76 -10.56
C VAL A 118 6.70 13.39 -9.31
N ALA A 119 5.46 13.88 -9.41
CA ALA A 119 4.72 14.38 -8.24
C ALA A 119 4.52 13.29 -7.17
N ALA A 120 4.18 12.06 -7.58
CA ALA A 120 4.08 10.93 -6.67
C ALA A 120 5.43 10.55 -6.02
N MET A 121 6.53 10.65 -6.77
CA MET A 121 7.89 10.44 -6.23
C MET A 121 8.25 11.50 -5.18
N LYS A 122 7.98 12.77 -5.47
CA LYS A 122 8.23 13.88 -4.54
C LYS A 122 7.47 13.69 -3.23
N LYS A 123 6.17 13.37 -3.30
CA LYS A 123 5.34 13.06 -2.12
C LYS A 123 5.91 11.93 -1.27
N GLU A 124 6.49 10.91 -1.90
CA GLU A 124 7.15 9.81 -1.20
C GLU A 124 8.45 10.25 -0.50
N ILE A 125 9.25 11.11 -1.13
CA ILE A 125 10.49 11.66 -0.56
C ILE A 125 10.18 12.57 0.62
N ASP A 126 9.25 13.51 0.46
CA ASP A 126 8.88 14.49 1.48
C ASP A 126 8.41 13.81 2.78
N GLY A 127 7.69 12.68 2.67
CA GLY A 127 7.28 11.89 3.84
C GLY A 127 8.47 11.30 4.62
N ARG A 128 9.57 10.96 3.94
CA ARG A 128 10.77 10.38 4.56
C ARG A 128 11.69 11.43 5.17
N ASP A 129 11.76 12.60 4.56
CA ASP A 129 12.56 13.71 5.07
C ASP A 129 11.97 14.26 6.38
N LYS A 130 10.63 14.29 6.50
CA LYS A 130 9.93 14.70 7.74
C LYS A 130 10.15 13.76 8.92
N THR A 131 10.47 12.49 8.68
CA THR A 131 10.58 11.44 9.72
C THR A 131 12.02 11.16 10.16
N GLY A 132 13.00 11.89 9.61
CA GLY A 132 14.41 11.64 9.91
C GLY A 132 14.88 10.25 9.47
N THR A 133 14.30 9.72 8.38
CA THR A 133 14.54 8.34 7.92
C THR A 133 16.02 8.10 7.56
N PHE A 134 16.74 9.14 7.14
CA PHE A 134 18.11 9.04 6.62
C PHE A 134 19.08 10.00 7.29
N THR A 135 20.27 9.50 7.60
CA THR A 135 21.42 10.32 8.00
C THR A 135 22.43 10.38 6.85
N LYS A 136 22.88 11.58 6.50
CA LYS A 136 23.93 11.77 5.48
C LYS A 136 25.24 11.17 5.97
N VAL A 137 25.93 10.48 5.07
CA VAL A 137 27.22 9.85 5.33
C VAL A 137 28.24 10.42 4.34
N MET A 138 29.40 10.83 4.83
CA MET A 138 30.47 11.38 3.99
C MET A 138 31.20 10.27 3.22
N GLU A 139 31.55 9.19 3.92
CA GLU A 139 32.20 8.01 3.37
C GLU A 139 31.63 6.75 4.01
N LEU A 140 31.46 5.69 3.21
CA LEU A 140 30.97 4.41 3.71
C LEU A 140 32.02 3.80 4.64
N PRO A 141 31.68 3.38 5.88
CA PRO A 141 32.65 2.81 6.79
C PRO A 141 33.33 1.56 6.21
N GLU A 142 34.58 1.35 6.63
CA GLU A 142 35.37 0.21 6.17
C GLU A 142 34.65 -1.11 6.45
N GLY A 143 34.60 -1.98 5.44
CA GLY A 143 33.93 -3.29 5.53
C GLY A 143 32.41 -3.27 5.38
N ARG A 144 31.75 -2.11 5.32
CA ARG A 144 30.30 -2.00 5.03
C ARG A 144 30.05 -1.93 3.52
N LYS A 145 28.86 -2.36 3.10
CA LYS A 145 28.36 -2.25 1.72
C LYS A 145 26.99 -1.59 1.73
N ALA A 146 26.80 -0.59 0.87
CA ALA A 146 25.50 0.03 0.68
C ALA A 146 24.60 -0.88 -0.18
N ILE A 147 23.40 -1.15 0.30
CA ILE A 147 22.37 -1.82 -0.49
C ILE A 147 21.75 -0.83 -1.49
N GLY A 148 21.36 -1.34 -2.65
CA GLY A 148 20.66 -0.51 -3.64
C GLY A 148 19.22 -0.19 -3.23
N SER A 149 18.62 0.76 -3.91
CA SER A 149 17.19 1.03 -3.87
C SER A 149 16.63 1.29 -5.26
N GLU A 150 15.32 1.20 -5.41
CA GLU A 150 14.63 1.41 -6.67
C GLU A 150 13.23 1.99 -6.46
N TRP A 151 12.69 2.58 -7.52
CA TRP A 151 11.31 3.04 -7.54
C TRP A 151 10.38 1.92 -7.97
N VAL A 152 9.27 1.78 -7.25
CA VAL A 152 8.15 0.93 -7.62
C VAL A 152 6.94 1.81 -7.88
N PHE A 153 6.44 1.78 -9.11
CA PHE A 153 5.31 2.56 -9.55
C PHE A 153 4.05 1.70 -9.64
N SER A 154 2.90 2.32 -9.40
CA SER A 154 1.60 1.67 -9.55
C SER A 154 0.49 2.69 -9.72
N TRP A 155 -0.51 2.34 -10.53
CA TRP A 155 -1.79 3.04 -10.56
C TRP A 155 -2.58 2.68 -9.31
N LYS A 156 -3.19 3.66 -8.64
CA LYS A 156 -4.34 3.37 -7.77
C LYS A 156 -5.61 3.50 -8.59
N THR A 157 -6.44 2.47 -8.55
CA THR A 157 -7.73 2.46 -9.23
C THR A 157 -8.86 2.33 -8.23
N ASN A 158 -10.02 2.91 -8.56
CA ASN A 158 -11.25 2.61 -7.84
C ASN A 158 -11.82 1.23 -8.23
N GLU A 159 -12.96 0.87 -7.65
CA GLU A 159 -13.69 -0.38 -7.92
C GLU A 159 -14.08 -0.56 -9.39
N LYS A 160 -14.21 0.53 -10.15
CA LYS A 160 -14.50 0.51 -11.59
C LYS A 160 -13.25 0.32 -12.45
N GLY A 161 -12.07 0.21 -11.83
CA GLY A 161 -10.78 0.09 -12.52
C GLY A 161 -10.29 1.40 -13.14
N LEU A 162 -10.87 2.54 -12.74
CA LEU A 162 -10.46 3.86 -13.22
C LEU A 162 -9.37 4.43 -12.32
N ILE A 163 -8.37 5.09 -12.90
CA ILE A 163 -7.26 5.72 -12.17
C ILE A 163 -7.82 6.80 -11.25
N VAL A 164 -7.43 6.76 -9.98
CA VAL A 164 -7.78 7.78 -8.98
C VAL A 164 -6.56 8.45 -8.39
N ASP A 165 -5.38 7.84 -8.47
CA ASP A 165 -4.14 8.38 -7.92
C ASP A 165 -2.93 7.65 -8.51
N PHE A 166 -1.77 8.30 -8.43
CA PHE A 166 -0.48 7.76 -8.82
C PHE A 166 0.31 7.39 -7.57
N LYS A 167 0.96 6.23 -7.60
CA LYS A 167 1.72 5.75 -6.45
C LYS A 167 3.14 5.41 -6.86
N ALA A 168 4.09 6.16 -6.33
CA ALA A 168 5.51 5.85 -6.37
C ALA A 168 5.97 5.46 -4.96
N ARG A 169 6.84 4.45 -4.87
CA ARG A 169 7.48 4.04 -3.62
C ARG A 169 8.97 3.83 -3.83
N MET A 170 9.78 4.34 -2.93
CA MET A 170 11.20 4.01 -2.93
C MET A 170 11.45 2.75 -2.08
N VAL A 171 11.88 1.67 -2.71
CA VAL A 171 12.03 0.36 -2.07
C VAL A 171 13.50 -0.01 -1.99
N ALA A 172 13.95 -0.40 -0.80
CA ALA A 172 15.28 -0.93 -0.60
C ALA A 172 15.39 -2.32 -1.26
N ARG A 173 16.53 -2.63 -1.88
CA ARG A 173 16.81 -3.94 -2.46
C ARG A 173 17.20 -4.95 -1.38
N GLY A 174 16.33 -5.18 -0.39
CA GLY A 174 16.67 -6.02 0.76
C GLY A 174 16.86 -7.50 0.42
N PHE A 175 16.56 -7.95 -0.80
CA PHE A 175 17.01 -9.26 -1.28
C PHE A 175 18.54 -9.39 -1.34
N SER A 176 19.27 -8.27 -1.34
CA SER A 176 20.73 -8.23 -1.27
C SER A 176 21.30 -8.21 0.15
N GLN A 177 20.45 -8.12 1.18
CA GLN A 177 20.88 -8.15 2.58
C GLN A 177 21.41 -9.54 2.99
N ILE A 178 22.43 -9.54 3.83
CA ILE A 178 23.07 -10.75 4.34
C ILE A 178 22.61 -11.04 5.78
N PRO A 179 22.01 -12.21 6.04
CA PRO A 179 21.65 -12.62 7.40
C PRO A 179 22.86 -12.63 8.33
N GLY A 180 22.70 -12.12 9.56
CA GLY A 180 23.77 -12.01 10.55
C GLY A 180 24.72 -10.82 10.36
N ILE A 181 24.58 -10.07 9.27
CA ILE A 181 25.34 -8.82 9.01
C ILE A 181 24.39 -7.62 8.90
N ASP A 182 23.35 -7.73 8.09
CA ASP A 182 22.40 -6.64 7.81
C ASP A 182 21.07 -6.79 8.54
N PHE A 183 20.78 -7.99 9.05
CA PHE A 183 19.62 -8.27 9.90
C PHE A 183 19.84 -9.56 10.69
N HIS A 184 19.27 -9.63 11.89
CA HIS A 184 19.28 -10.84 12.72
C HIS A 184 17.93 -11.55 12.73
N HIS A 185 16.83 -10.78 12.68
CA HIS A 185 15.47 -11.29 12.68
C HIS A 185 14.66 -10.61 11.58
N SER A 186 13.90 -11.39 10.80
CA SER A 186 13.12 -10.86 9.67
C SER A 186 11.64 -11.27 9.68
N SER A 187 11.22 -12.02 10.68
CA SER A 187 9.84 -12.50 10.78
C SER A 187 8.93 -11.40 11.29
N SER A 188 8.04 -10.92 10.41
CA SER A 188 6.88 -10.12 10.77
C SER A 188 5.70 -11.03 11.03
N ALA A 189 4.88 -10.70 12.03
CA ALA A 189 3.63 -11.40 12.28
C ALA A 189 2.55 -10.93 11.31
N CYS A 190 1.66 -11.85 10.92
CA CYS A 190 0.49 -11.54 10.10
C CYS A 190 -0.69 -12.33 10.68
N PRO A 191 -1.84 -11.69 10.93
CA PRO A 191 -2.95 -12.37 11.55
C PRO A 191 -3.53 -13.39 10.57
N PRO A 192 -3.72 -14.66 10.98
CA PRO A 192 -4.42 -15.63 10.16
C PRO A 192 -5.89 -15.20 10.00
N ALA A 193 -6.52 -15.65 8.91
CA ALA A 193 -7.94 -15.40 8.67
C ALA A 193 -8.85 -15.86 9.83
N ALA A 194 -8.42 -16.85 10.63
CA ALA A 194 -9.13 -17.27 11.83
C ALA A 194 -9.24 -16.13 12.85
N SER A 195 -8.16 -15.38 13.12
CA SER A 195 -8.16 -14.27 14.07
C SER A 195 -9.05 -13.13 13.62
N ILE A 196 -9.00 -12.78 12.32
CA ILE A 196 -9.88 -11.76 11.73
C ILE A 196 -11.35 -12.19 11.85
N LYS A 197 -11.68 -13.44 11.52
CA LYS A 197 -13.05 -13.98 11.67
C LYS A 197 -13.52 -13.98 13.12
N THR A 198 -12.65 -14.34 14.06
CA THR A 198 -12.96 -14.31 15.48
C THR A 198 -13.22 -12.89 15.95
N MET A 199 -12.41 -11.92 15.52
CA MET A 199 -12.63 -10.51 15.81
C MET A 199 -14.00 -10.04 15.31
N ILE A 200 -14.34 -10.34 14.05
CA ILE A 200 -15.63 -9.99 13.47
C ILE A 200 -16.78 -10.62 14.28
N ALA A 201 -16.69 -11.92 14.59
CA ALA A 201 -17.71 -12.63 15.34
C ALA A 201 -17.93 -12.03 16.75
N VAL A 202 -16.84 -11.72 17.47
CA VAL A 202 -16.91 -11.09 18.80
C VAL A 202 -17.45 -9.67 18.71
N ALA A 203 -17.01 -8.88 17.71
CA ALA A 203 -17.51 -7.53 17.50
C ALA A 203 -19.02 -7.54 17.25
N THR A 204 -19.53 -8.46 16.42
CA THR A 204 -20.96 -8.60 16.17
C THR A 204 -21.73 -9.05 17.42
N GLU A 205 -21.25 -10.06 18.15
CA GLU A 205 -21.90 -10.55 19.38
C GLU A 205 -22.01 -9.44 20.45
N LYS A 206 -20.97 -8.60 20.56
CA LYS A 206 -20.89 -7.51 21.54
C LYS A 206 -21.48 -6.19 21.04
N GLY A 207 -22.02 -6.14 19.82
CA GLY A 207 -22.57 -4.91 19.23
C GLY A 207 -21.52 -3.80 19.03
N LYS A 208 -20.24 -4.16 18.88
CA LYS A 208 -19.15 -3.20 18.66
C LYS A 208 -19.03 -2.86 17.19
N LYS A 209 -18.85 -1.57 16.90
CA LYS A 209 -18.56 -1.11 15.55
C LYS A 209 -17.14 -1.54 15.13
N LEU A 210 -17.02 -2.13 13.96
CA LEU A 210 -15.75 -2.54 13.36
C LEU A 210 -15.28 -1.45 12.38
N ASP A 211 -14.28 -0.69 12.76
CA ASP A 211 -13.65 0.32 11.91
C ASP A 211 -12.32 -0.17 11.32
N HIS A 212 -11.95 0.42 10.20
CA HIS A 212 -10.68 0.17 9.53
C HIS A 212 -9.85 1.45 9.52
N TRP A 213 -8.62 1.36 10.01
CA TRP A 213 -7.63 2.43 9.96
C TRP A 213 -6.42 2.02 9.12
N ASP A 214 -5.79 3.00 8.47
CA ASP A 214 -4.58 2.85 7.64
C ASP A 214 -3.48 3.77 8.18
N VAL A 215 -2.29 3.23 8.40
CA VAL A 215 -1.12 4.01 8.83
C VAL A 215 -0.33 4.47 7.61
N LYS A 216 -0.21 5.79 7.43
CA LYS A 216 0.53 6.35 6.29
C LYS A 216 2.02 6.04 6.42
N GLN A 217 2.55 5.31 5.43
CA GLN A 217 3.97 4.91 5.37
C GLN A 217 4.41 4.20 6.66
N ALA A 218 3.70 3.17 7.10
CA ALA A 218 3.86 2.59 8.43
C ALA A 218 5.32 2.28 8.84
N TYR A 219 6.11 1.68 7.94
CA TYR A 219 7.48 1.26 8.25
C TYR A 219 8.43 2.39 8.67
N ILE A 220 8.30 3.61 8.13
CA ILE A 220 9.26 4.69 8.47
C ILE A 220 9.05 5.25 9.89
N HIS A 221 7.96 4.87 10.55
CA HIS A 221 7.72 5.23 11.94
C HIS A 221 8.47 4.31 12.91
N ALA A 222 8.89 3.13 12.47
CA ALA A 222 9.66 2.20 13.29
C ALA A 222 11.16 2.48 13.20
N THR A 223 11.82 2.45 14.35
CA THR A 223 13.28 2.60 14.44
C THR A 223 13.98 1.35 13.88
N LEU A 224 15.03 1.55 13.09
CA LEU A 224 15.86 0.47 12.59
C LEU A 224 17.01 0.20 13.56
N ASN A 225 17.06 -1.01 14.11
CA ASN A 225 18.09 -1.40 15.07
C ASN A 225 19.43 -1.77 14.41
N GLU A 226 19.40 -2.26 13.17
CA GLU A 226 20.62 -2.61 12.43
C GLU A 226 21.19 -1.43 11.64
N GLU A 227 22.51 -1.41 11.51
CA GLU A 227 23.23 -0.37 10.79
C GLU A 227 23.20 -0.60 9.28
N ILE A 228 22.22 -0.06 8.57
CA ILE A 228 22.08 -0.23 7.12
C ILE A 228 22.48 1.02 6.36
N TYR A 229 23.22 0.80 5.26
CA TYR A 229 23.57 1.85 4.31
C TYR A 229 22.79 1.65 3.01
N LEU A 230 22.15 2.71 2.52
CA LEU A 230 21.34 2.69 1.31
C LEU A 230 21.94 3.63 0.28
N ARG A 231 22.04 3.18 -0.97
CA ARG A 231 22.27 4.05 -2.12
C ARG A 231 20.92 4.50 -2.68
N PHE A 232 20.70 5.82 -2.73
CA PHE A 232 19.47 6.38 -3.30
C PHE A 232 19.33 6.05 -4.79
N PRO A 233 18.09 5.88 -5.27
CA PRO A 233 17.83 5.56 -6.66
C PRO A 233 18.03 6.81 -7.54
N GLU A 234 18.08 6.61 -8.85
CA GLU A 234 17.91 7.71 -9.81
C GLU A 234 16.55 8.41 -9.57
N GLY A 235 16.49 9.73 -9.82
CA GLY A 235 15.27 10.51 -9.64
C GLY A 235 14.96 10.93 -8.20
N HIS A 236 15.90 10.77 -7.27
CA HIS A 236 15.82 11.35 -5.91
C HIS A 236 16.32 12.82 -5.88
N GLY A 237 16.42 13.46 -7.04
CA GLY A 237 17.01 14.80 -7.19
C GLY A 237 18.49 14.82 -6.78
N SER A 238 18.89 15.83 -5.99
CA SER A 238 20.30 16.07 -5.60
C SER A 238 20.95 14.95 -4.77
N MET A 239 20.16 14.00 -4.28
CA MET A 239 20.64 12.84 -3.52
C MET A 239 20.79 11.57 -4.38
N SER A 240 20.43 11.62 -5.66
CA SER A 240 20.54 10.47 -6.58
C SER A 240 21.95 9.87 -6.56
N GLY A 241 22.04 8.55 -6.40
CA GLY A 241 23.31 7.81 -6.35
C GLY A 241 24.16 8.00 -5.08
N LYS A 242 23.81 8.95 -4.19
CA LYS A 242 24.50 9.14 -2.90
C LYS A 242 24.15 8.03 -1.92
N VAL A 243 25.04 7.81 -0.97
CA VAL A 243 24.89 6.83 0.10
C VAL A 243 24.47 7.52 1.39
N VAL A 244 23.51 6.93 2.09
CA VAL A 244 23.03 7.36 3.40
C VAL A 244 22.97 6.20 4.37
N LYS A 245 22.99 6.50 5.66
CA LYS A 245 22.62 5.55 6.71
C LYS A 245 21.11 5.61 6.89
N VAL A 246 20.49 4.45 7.02
CA VAL A 246 19.05 4.29 7.26
C VAL A 246 18.82 4.21 8.77
N GLU A 247 17.99 5.10 9.31
CA GLU A 247 17.66 5.14 10.75
C GLU A 247 16.27 4.56 11.03
N ARG A 248 15.39 4.53 10.02
CA ARG A 248 14.01 4.03 10.13
C ARG A 248 13.76 2.88 9.17
N ALA A 249 12.86 1.97 9.52
CA ALA A 249 12.55 0.84 8.66
C ALA A 249 11.97 1.31 7.30
N LEU A 250 12.28 0.55 6.24
CA LEU A 250 11.93 0.89 4.86
C LEU A 250 11.26 -0.28 4.16
N TYR A 251 10.35 0.00 3.23
CA TYR A 251 9.87 -1.03 2.32
C TYR A 251 11.06 -1.70 1.61
N GLY A 252 11.01 -3.03 1.56
CA GLY A 252 12.01 -3.85 0.88
C GLY A 252 13.12 -4.39 1.78
N LEU A 253 13.37 -3.81 2.97
CA LEU A 253 14.27 -4.44 3.94
C LEU A 253 13.61 -5.68 4.57
N LYS A 254 14.44 -6.66 4.94
CA LYS A 254 14.01 -7.95 5.50
C LYS A 254 13.34 -7.81 6.86
N GLN A 255 13.78 -6.87 7.70
CA GLN A 255 13.30 -6.69 9.07
C GLN A 255 12.15 -5.68 9.22
N SER A 256 11.84 -4.87 8.20
CA SER A 256 10.94 -3.72 8.38
C SER A 256 9.56 -4.07 8.92
N GLY A 257 8.96 -5.16 8.44
CA GLY A 257 7.65 -5.60 8.94
C GLY A 257 7.71 -6.07 10.40
N ARG A 258 8.87 -6.52 10.88
CA ARG A 258 9.06 -6.88 12.29
C ARG A 258 9.19 -5.62 13.13
N GLU A 259 10.08 -4.70 12.76
CA GLU A 259 10.30 -3.47 13.53
C GLU A 259 9.01 -2.65 13.64
N TRP A 260 8.25 -2.53 12.54
CA TRP A 260 6.92 -1.91 12.58
C TRP A 260 5.92 -2.66 13.46
N GLY A 261 5.89 -3.99 13.40
CA GLY A 261 5.02 -4.78 14.25
C GLY A 261 5.32 -4.58 15.73
N VAL A 262 6.58 -4.37 16.11
CA VAL A 262 6.99 -4.05 17.49
C VAL A 262 6.54 -2.64 17.86
N GLU A 263 6.88 -1.63 17.04
CA GLU A 263 6.52 -0.22 17.29
C GLU A 263 4.99 -0.04 17.46
N ALA A 264 4.20 -0.66 16.58
CA ALA A 264 2.75 -0.59 16.65
C ALA A 264 2.18 -1.36 17.85
N ALA A 265 2.80 -2.49 18.24
CA ALA A 265 2.41 -3.22 19.43
C ALA A 265 2.67 -2.42 20.71
N ASP A 266 3.84 -1.80 20.82
CA ASP A 266 4.22 -0.98 21.97
C ASP A 266 3.25 0.20 22.14
N ALA A 267 2.89 0.88 21.04
CA ALA A 267 1.90 1.96 21.07
C ALA A 267 0.51 1.50 21.56
N LEU A 268 0.07 0.27 21.23
CA LEU A 268 -1.18 -0.28 21.76
C LEU A 268 -1.06 -0.66 23.24
N ILE A 269 0.07 -1.23 23.65
CA ILE A 269 0.34 -1.62 25.03
C ILE A 269 0.36 -0.38 25.94
N GLU A 270 0.97 0.72 25.50
CA GLU A 270 0.94 2.01 26.18
C GLU A 270 -0.48 2.57 26.36
N ASN A 271 -1.40 2.22 25.46
CA ASN A 271 -2.83 2.56 25.54
C ASN A 271 -3.65 1.57 26.39
N GLY A 272 -2.98 0.65 27.09
CA GLY A 272 -3.59 -0.30 28.01
C GLY A 272 -4.16 -1.55 27.34
N TYR A 273 -3.77 -1.85 26.10
CA TYR A 273 -4.13 -3.10 25.44
C TYR A 273 -3.16 -4.24 25.82
N GLU A 274 -3.72 -5.43 26.00
CA GLU A 274 -2.95 -6.67 26.17
C GLU A 274 -2.77 -7.37 24.82
N GLN A 275 -1.52 -7.67 24.47
CA GLN A 275 -1.20 -8.48 23.29
C GLN A 275 -1.54 -9.97 23.53
N CYS A 276 -2.18 -10.60 22.55
CA CYS A 276 -2.53 -12.01 22.60
C CYS A 276 -1.28 -12.89 22.45
N ARG A 277 -1.16 -13.91 23.32
CA ARG A 277 -0.02 -14.83 23.33
C ARG A 277 -0.02 -15.85 22.18
N VAL A 278 -1.19 -16.12 21.61
CA VAL A 278 -1.35 -17.10 20.51
C VAL A 278 -1.15 -16.42 19.16
N ASP A 279 -1.63 -15.19 19.03
CA ASP A 279 -1.49 -14.37 17.83
C ASP A 279 -1.03 -12.95 18.21
N PRO A 280 0.24 -12.60 18.00
CA PRO A 280 0.79 -11.31 18.39
C PRO A 280 0.21 -10.13 17.59
N CYS A 281 -0.57 -10.38 16.54
CA CYS A 281 -1.28 -9.33 15.81
C CYS A 281 -2.60 -8.92 16.48
N VAL A 282 -3.09 -9.67 17.48
CA VAL A 282 -4.37 -9.45 18.15
C VAL A 282 -4.13 -8.82 19.52
N PHE A 283 -4.87 -7.76 19.81
CA PHE A 283 -4.80 -7.05 21.09
C PHE A 283 -6.20 -6.86 21.66
N ARG A 284 -6.35 -6.97 22.97
CA ARG A 284 -7.63 -6.73 23.65
C ARG A 284 -7.45 -5.78 24.81
N LYS A 285 -8.51 -5.07 25.16
CA LYS A 285 -8.58 -4.26 26.38
C LYS A 285 -9.83 -4.65 27.14
N VAL A 286 -9.65 -4.92 28.44
CA VAL A 286 -10.71 -5.35 29.34
C VAL A 286 -10.81 -4.37 30.50
N VAL A 287 -12.01 -3.87 30.77
CA VAL A 287 -12.30 -2.97 31.88
C VAL A 287 -13.49 -3.54 32.63
N ASP A 288 -13.37 -3.68 33.96
CA ASP A 288 -14.40 -4.26 34.83
C ASP A 288 -14.93 -5.63 34.38
N GLY A 289 -14.06 -6.43 33.75
CA GLY A 289 -14.38 -7.76 33.23
C GLY A 289 -14.99 -7.78 31.82
N GLU A 290 -15.31 -6.61 31.25
CA GLU A 290 -15.88 -6.48 29.91
C GLU A 290 -14.81 -6.13 28.88
N VAL A 291 -14.90 -6.74 27.69
CA VAL A 291 -14.02 -6.40 26.57
C VAL A 291 -14.47 -5.05 26.01
N VAL A 292 -13.70 -3.99 26.24
CA VAL A 292 -14.01 -2.63 25.73
C VAL A 292 -13.43 -2.40 24.34
N GLY A 293 -12.33 -3.08 24.00
CA GLY A 293 -11.68 -2.97 22.69
C GLY A 293 -10.99 -4.24 22.24
N LEU A 294 -11.04 -4.52 20.95
CA LEU A 294 -10.32 -5.58 20.26
C LEU A 294 -9.70 -5.01 18.99
N ILE A 295 -8.39 -5.20 18.82
CA ILE A 295 -7.59 -4.64 17.73
C ILE A 295 -6.89 -5.77 17.01
N VAL A 296 -6.83 -5.69 15.68
CA VAL A 296 -5.98 -6.57 14.85
C VAL A 296 -5.10 -5.70 13.97
N ILE A 297 -3.79 -5.87 14.08
CA ILE A 297 -2.82 -5.22 13.20
C ILE A 297 -2.52 -6.18 12.03
N TYR A 298 -2.73 -5.70 10.81
CA TYR A 298 -2.29 -6.35 9.57
C TYR A 298 -1.38 -5.37 8.82
N VAL A 299 -0.07 -5.44 9.06
CA VAL A 299 0.91 -4.55 8.41
C VAL A 299 0.51 -3.08 8.58
N ASP A 300 0.13 -2.38 7.50
CA ASP A 300 -0.23 -0.95 7.52
C ASP A 300 -1.69 -0.72 7.98
N ASP A 301 -2.52 -1.78 7.99
CA ASP A 301 -3.93 -1.76 8.36
C ASP A 301 -4.13 -2.08 9.85
N ILE A 302 -5.04 -1.36 10.50
CA ILE A 302 -5.49 -1.62 11.88
C ILE A 302 -7.00 -1.78 11.87
N LEU A 303 -7.48 -2.97 12.25
CA LEU A 303 -8.89 -3.24 12.46
C LEU A 303 -9.23 -2.94 13.92
N VAL A 304 -10.31 -2.19 14.16
CA VAL A 304 -10.69 -1.72 15.49
C VAL A 304 -12.15 -2.06 15.78
N ALA A 305 -12.38 -2.93 16.76
CA ALA A 305 -13.69 -3.18 17.34
C ALA A 305 -13.71 -2.71 18.79
N ALA A 306 -14.20 -1.49 19.02
CA ALA A 306 -14.18 -0.85 20.33
C ALA A 306 -15.43 0.02 20.55
N ASP A 307 -15.67 0.38 21.80
CA ASP A 307 -16.67 1.38 22.15
C ASP A 307 -16.22 2.78 21.67
N GLU A 308 -17.17 3.69 21.44
CA GLU A 308 -16.89 4.99 20.80
C GLU A 308 -15.80 5.80 21.52
N GLY A 309 -15.89 5.94 22.84
CA GLY A 309 -14.89 6.69 23.61
C GLY A 309 -13.49 6.05 23.61
N GLU A 310 -13.42 4.71 23.66
CA GLU A 310 -12.15 3.99 23.56
C GLU A 310 -11.52 4.17 22.17
N ARG A 311 -12.35 4.08 21.13
CA ARG A 311 -11.92 4.27 19.75
C ARG A 311 -11.36 5.67 19.51
N GLU A 312 -12.06 6.72 19.97
CA GLU A 312 -11.61 8.11 19.80
C GLU A 312 -10.33 8.39 20.58
N GLY A 313 -10.25 7.93 21.83
CA GLY A 313 -9.07 8.05 22.66
C GLY A 313 -7.85 7.37 22.04
N LEU A 314 -8.03 6.13 21.57
CA LEU A 314 -6.99 5.38 20.87
C LEU A 314 -6.56 6.07 19.58
N PHE A 315 -7.52 6.50 18.74
CA PHE A 315 -7.22 7.18 17.48
C PHE A 315 -6.39 8.45 17.71
N ALA A 316 -6.77 9.26 18.71
CA ALA A 316 -6.05 10.46 19.08
C ALA A 316 -4.65 10.15 19.64
N SER A 317 -4.51 9.08 20.44
CA SER A 317 -3.20 8.69 20.97
C SER A 317 -2.26 8.18 19.87
N LEU A 318 -2.73 7.29 19.00
CA LEU A 318 -1.89 6.75 17.91
C LEU A 318 -1.44 7.84 16.94
N ASN A 319 -2.31 8.81 16.64
CA ASN A 319 -1.97 9.95 15.77
C ASN A 319 -0.86 10.87 16.33
N LYS A 320 -0.53 10.78 17.63
CA LYS A 320 0.64 11.48 18.19
C LYS A 320 1.96 10.81 17.77
N ASN A 321 1.93 9.49 17.57
CA ASN A 321 3.12 8.69 17.28
C ASN A 321 3.32 8.53 15.77
N PHE A 322 2.24 8.25 15.03
CA PHE A 322 2.29 8.07 13.59
C PHE A 322 0.95 8.47 12.93
N PRO A 323 0.95 8.98 11.68
CA PRO A 323 -0.28 9.45 11.04
C PRO A 323 -1.23 8.29 10.71
N VAL A 324 -2.32 8.19 11.45
CA VAL A 324 -3.39 7.19 11.27
C VAL A 324 -4.56 7.84 10.54
N LYS A 325 -5.01 7.20 9.46
CA LYS A 325 -6.19 7.60 8.71
C LYS A 325 -7.36 6.66 9.01
N GLY A 326 -8.48 7.20 9.44
CA GLY A 326 -9.74 6.45 9.52
C GLY A 326 -10.33 6.22 8.13
N MET A 327 -10.59 4.96 7.78
CA MET A 327 -11.23 4.56 6.51
C MET A 327 -12.74 4.33 6.66
N GLY A 328 -13.27 4.50 7.89
CA GLY A 328 -14.68 4.29 8.21
C GLY A 328 -14.96 2.86 8.66
N GLU A 329 -16.19 2.42 8.46
CA GLU A 329 -16.60 1.04 8.75
C GLU A 329 -15.83 0.06 7.87
N CYS A 330 -15.37 -1.04 8.47
CA CYS A 330 -14.60 -2.06 7.76
C CYS A 330 -15.52 -2.88 6.85
N THR A 331 -15.49 -2.57 5.55
CA THR A 331 -16.21 -3.30 4.50
C THR A 331 -15.30 -4.25 3.70
N TRP A 332 -13.99 -4.20 3.93
CA TRP A 332 -13.01 -5.02 3.23
C TRP A 332 -11.77 -5.31 4.08
N VAL A 333 -11.32 -6.57 4.11
CA VAL A 333 -10.08 -6.99 4.79
C VAL A 333 -9.43 -8.17 4.07
N ASP A 334 -8.11 -8.13 3.85
CA ASP A 334 -7.31 -9.22 3.25
C ASP A 334 -7.96 -9.90 2.01
N GLY A 335 -8.54 -9.09 1.12
CA GLY A 335 -9.18 -9.59 -0.10
C GLY A 335 -10.58 -10.19 0.10
N CYS A 336 -11.19 -9.99 1.27
CA CYS A 336 -12.56 -10.36 1.58
C CYS A 336 -13.42 -9.11 1.79
N ALA A 337 -14.55 -9.02 1.10
CA ALA A 337 -15.63 -8.12 1.47
C ALA A 337 -16.27 -8.60 2.78
N ILE A 338 -16.54 -7.65 3.67
CA ILE A 338 -17.31 -7.84 4.89
C ILE A 338 -18.63 -7.11 4.71
N ALA A 339 -19.73 -7.81 4.94
CA ALA A 339 -21.05 -7.21 5.04
C ALA A 339 -21.69 -7.66 6.35
N MET A 340 -21.98 -6.72 7.23
CA MET A 340 -22.79 -7.00 8.41
C MET A 340 -24.26 -7.16 7.96
N ASP A 341 -24.85 -8.34 8.13
CA ASP A 341 -26.30 -8.50 7.99
C ASP A 341 -26.96 -7.89 9.23
N VAL A 342 -27.20 -6.58 9.17
CA VAL A 342 -27.69 -5.77 10.31
C VAL A 342 -29.02 -6.30 10.84
N ASP A 343 -29.88 -6.81 9.96
CA ASP A 343 -31.22 -7.31 10.31
C ASP A 343 -31.18 -8.62 11.10
N ASN A 344 -30.15 -9.45 10.88
CA ASN A 344 -30.01 -10.76 11.53
C ASN A 344 -28.83 -10.85 12.52
N GLY A 345 -27.98 -9.82 12.59
CA GLY A 345 -26.76 -9.83 13.39
C GLY A 345 -25.74 -10.87 12.92
N ILE A 346 -25.70 -11.20 11.63
CA ILE A 346 -24.79 -12.23 11.09
C ILE A 346 -23.77 -11.58 10.15
N PRO A 347 -22.47 -11.61 10.46
CA PRO A 347 -21.46 -11.12 9.53
C PRO A 347 -21.34 -12.06 8.33
N LYS A 348 -21.34 -11.49 7.12
CA LYS A 348 -21.09 -12.20 5.86
C LYS A 348 -19.71 -11.83 5.33
N LEU A 349 -18.96 -12.85 4.91
CA LEU A 349 -17.68 -12.70 4.24
C LEU A 349 -17.81 -13.18 2.79
N SER A 350 -17.31 -12.38 1.85
CA SER A 350 -17.33 -12.70 0.43
C SER A 350 -15.99 -12.43 -0.23
N GLN A 351 -15.57 -13.33 -1.14
CA GLN A 351 -14.41 -13.12 -2.01
C GLN A 351 -14.78 -13.15 -3.49
N THR A 352 -16.04 -12.83 -3.84
CA THR A 352 -16.54 -12.88 -5.21
C THR A 352 -15.65 -12.12 -6.19
N ALA A 353 -15.33 -10.85 -5.92
CA ALA A 353 -14.50 -10.04 -6.82
C ALA A 353 -13.09 -10.63 -7.02
N TYR A 354 -12.51 -11.23 -5.98
CA TYR A 354 -11.21 -11.89 -6.08
C TYR A 354 -11.32 -13.18 -6.93
N ILE A 355 -12.34 -14.01 -6.68
CA ILE A 355 -12.58 -15.24 -7.44
C ILE A 355 -12.85 -14.95 -8.92
N GLU A 356 -13.73 -14.00 -9.24
CA GLU A 356 -14.05 -13.59 -10.62
C GLU A 356 -12.83 -13.10 -11.38
N SER A 357 -11.94 -12.34 -10.72
CA SER A 357 -10.66 -11.91 -11.29
C SER A 357 -9.78 -13.10 -11.71
N MET A 358 -9.73 -14.15 -10.90
CA MET A 358 -9.01 -15.38 -11.26
C MET A 358 -9.69 -16.15 -12.38
N LEU A 359 -11.01 -16.33 -12.34
CA LEU A 359 -11.73 -17.04 -13.39
C LEU A 359 -11.47 -16.42 -14.75
N LYS A 360 -11.54 -15.09 -14.82
CA LYS A 360 -11.22 -14.31 -16.02
C LYS A 360 -9.76 -14.52 -16.46
N ARG A 361 -8.81 -14.55 -15.52
CA ARG A 361 -7.38 -14.69 -15.83
C ARG A 361 -6.99 -16.11 -16.26
N CYS A 362 -7.69 -17.12 -15.76
CA CYS A 362 -7.50 -18.53 -16.14
C CYS A 362 -8.34 -18.96 -17.35
N ASP A 363 -9.22 -18.08 -17.86
CA ASP A 363 -10.22 -18.39 -18.88
C ASP A 363 -11.11 -19.59 -18.51
N VAL A 364 -11.52 -19.66 -17.23
CA VAL A 364 -12.38 -20.73 -16.73
C VAL A 364 -13.84 -20.29 -16.84
N THR A 365 -14.56 -20.93 -17.76
CA THR A 365 -15.99 -20.68 -18.04
C THR A 365 -16.87 -21.88 -17.69
N THR A 366 -16.27 -23.02 -17.38
CA THR A 366 -16.96 -24.25 -16.99
C THR A 366 -17.51 -24.16 -15.57
N THR A 367 -18.50 -25.00 -15.25
CA THR A 367 -19.02 -25.18 -13.89
C THR A 367 -18.84 -26.63 -13.43
N ALA A 368 -18.62 -26.81 -12.13
CA ALA A 368 -18.53 -28.11 -11.47
C ALA A 368 -19.36 -28.09 -10.18
N PHE A 369 -19.87 -29.25 -9.77
CA PHE A 369 -20.64 -29.38 -8.51
C PHE A 369 -19.75 -29.69 -7.30
N THR A 370 -18.56 -30.26 -7.52
CA THR A 370 -17.65 -30.66 -6.44
C THR A 370 -16.19 -30.30 -6.77
N PRO A 371 -15.42 -29.77 -5.80
CA PRO A 371 -14.08 -29.26 -6.05
C PRO A 371 -13.06 -30.39 -6.31
N ALA A 372 -13.42 -31.62 -5.98
CA ALA A 372 -12.63 -32.82 -6.28
C ALA A 372 -13.40 -33.72 -7.25
N ALA A 373 -12.71 -34.24 -8.27
CA ALA A 373 -13.21 -35.38 -9.03
C ALA A 373 -12.89 -36.67 -8.28
N THR A 374 -13.84 -37.60 -8.26
CA THR A 374 -13.71 -38.91 -7.60
C THR A 374 -12.65 -39.82 -8.26
N ASP A 375 -12.32 -39.56 -9.51
CA ASP A 375 -11.49 -40.37 -10.41
C ASP A 375 -10.27 -39.62 -10.95
N ALA A 376 -9.94 -38.44 -10.41
CA ALA A 376 -8.77 -37.68 -10.85
C ALA A 376 -7.46 -38.46 -10.61
N ASP A 377 -6.78 -38.84 -11.68
CA ASP A 377 -5.42 -39.37 -11.60
C ASP A 377 -4.42 -38.24 -11.30
N LEU A 378 -4.03 -38.13 -10.03
CA LEU A 378 -2.99 -37.22 -9.53
C LEU A 378 -1.67 -37.96 -9.23
N GLY A 379 -1.47 -39.14 -9.81
CA GLY A 379 -0.23 -39.91 -9.69
C GLY A 379 0.99 -39.18 -10.26
N PRO A 380 2.20 -39.73 -10.06
CA PRO A 380 3.46 -39.12 -10.51
C PRO A 380 3.42 -38.66 -11.97
N LYS A 381 4.22 -37.64 -12.29
CA LYS A 381 4.42 -37.18 -13.67
C LYS A 381 4.93 -38.36 -14.51
N ARG A 382 4.35 -38.52 -15.70
CA ARG A 382 4.77 -39.52 -16.69
C ARG A 382 5.78 -38.90 -17.67
N ASP A 383 6.62 -39.73 -18.28
CA ASP A 383 7.71 -39.27 -19.16
C ASP A 383 7.22 -38.52 -20.41
N ASP A 384 6.00 -38.84 -20.87
CA ASP A 384 5.33 -38.25 -22.02
C ASP A 384 4.55 -36.97 -21.71
N GLU A 385 4.45 -36.57 -20.42
CA GLU A 385 3.66 -35.41 -20.02
C GLU A 385 4.44 -34.09 -20.11
N PRO A 386 3.92 -33.08 -20.83
CA PRO A 386 4.52 -31.74 -20.84
C PRO A 386 4.36 -31.06 -19.47
N ALA A 387 5.36 -30.28 -19.06
CA ALA A 387 5.31 -29.51 -17.82
C ALA A 387 4.45 -28.23 -18.00
N VAL A 388 3.59 -27.92 -17.02
CA VAL A 388 2.68 -26.75 -17.04
C VAL A 388 2.95 -25.85 -15.83
N ASP A 389 4.16 -25.33 -15.73
CA ASP A 389 4.71 -24.96 -14.43
C ASP A 389 4.22 -23.62 -13.87
N LYS A 390 4.42 -22.52 -14.61
CA LYS A 390 4.14 -21.17 -14.10
C LYS A 390 2.64 -20.95 -13.81
N ALA A 391 1.76 -21.49 -14.64
CA ALA A 391 0.31 -21.35 -14.48
C ALA A 391 -0.22 -22.14 -13.26
N VAL A 392 0.26 -23.38 -13.05
CA VAL A 392 -0.15 -24.22 -11.93
C VAL A 392 0.25 -23.61 -10.58
N ARG A 393 1.52 -23.20 -10.43
CA ARG A 393 1.99 -22.60 -9.17
C ARG A 393 1.26 -21.29 -8.85
N TRP A 394 1.01 -20.47 -9.87
CA TRP A 394 0.24 -19.25 -9.73
C TRP A 394 -1.21 -19.52 -9.31
N ALA A 395 -1.90 -20.46 -9.96
CA ALA A 395 -3.28 -20.85 -9.65
C ALA A 395 -3.43 -21.41 -8.23
N ILE A 396 -2.49 -22.26 -7.80
CA ILE A 396 -2.44 -22.77 -6.42
C ILE A 396 -2.32 -21.62 -5.43
N GLY A 397 -1.39 -20.68 -5.66
CA GLY A 397 -1.20 -19.52 -4.80
C GLY A 397 -2.46 -18.64 -4.71
N PHE A 398 -3.18 -18.50 -5.83
CA PHE A 398 -4.44 -17.76 -5.87
C PHE A 398 -5.53 -18.46 -5.07
N LEU A 399 -5.78 -19.75 -5.30
CA LEU A 399 -6.79 -20.53 -4.58
C LEU A 399 -6.48 -20.65 -3.08
N MET A 400 -5.22 -20.58 -2.68
CA MET A 400 -4.85 -20.52 -1.26
C MET A 400 -5.42 -19.29 -0.56
N ARG A 401 -5.55 -18.16 -1.27
CA ARG A 401 -6.10 -16.92 -0.75
C ARG A 401 -7.63 -16.95 -0.65
N THR A 402 -8.33 -17.89 -1.29
CA THR A 402 -9.80 -18.01 -1.21
C THR A 402 -10.30 -18.91 -0.08
N LYS A 403 -9.38 -19.63 0.61
CA LYS A 403 -9.70 -20.48 1.77
C LYS A 403 -10.52 -19.79 2.88
N PRO A 404 -10.40 -18.47 3.16
CA PRO A 404 -11.26 -17.81 4.13
C PRO A 404 -12.76 -17.95 3.82
N THR A 405 -13.16 -17.99 2.55
CA THR A 405 -14.58 -18.13 2.16
C THR A 405 -14.92 -19.45 1.49
N ARG A 406 -13.90 -20.23 1.11
CA ARG A 406 -14.02 -21.54 0.44
C ARG A 406 -13.40 -22.66 1.28
N PRO A 407 -14.00 -23.07 2.40
CA PRO A 407 -13.49 -24.20 3.18
C PRO A 407 -13.58 -25.54 2.42
N ASP A 408 -14.52 -25.65 1.48
CA ASP A 408 -14.76 -26.84 0.65
C ASP A 408 -13.56 -27.24 -0.23
N ILE A 409 -12.75 -26.26 -0.65
CA ILE A 409 -11.58 -26.52 -1.50
C ILE A 409 -10.33 -26.92 -0.71
N ALA A 410 -10.36 -26.83 0.62
CA ALA A 410 -9.15 -26.98 1.45
C ALA A 410 -8.47 -28.35 1.25
N VAL A 411 -9.26 -29.43 1.28
CA VAL A 411 -8.75 -30.80 1.09
C VAL A 411 -8.22 -31.02 -0.33
N PRO A 412 -9.00 -30.79 -1.42
CA PRO A 412 -8.49 -31.01 -2.77
C PRO A 412 -7.28 -30.11 -3.10
N LEU A 413 -7.28 -28.85 -2.68
CA LEU A 413 -6.15 -27.95 -2.93
C LEU A 413 -4.89 -28.41 -2.20
N ASN A 414 -4.99 -28.85 -0.94
CA ASN A 414 -3.85 -29.37 -0.17
C ASN A 414 -3.23 -30.62 -0.84
N LYS A 415 -4.02 -31.46 -1.53
CA LYS A 415 -3.49 -32.60 -2.29
C LYS A 415 -2.65 -32.12 -3.48
N LEU A 416 -3.16 -31.14 -4.24
CA LEU A 416 -2.47 -30.57 -5.41
C LEU A 416 -1.17 -29.84 -5.02
N GLN A 417 -1.14 -29.17 -3.87
CA GLN A 417 0.06 -28.51 -3.36
C GLN A 417 1.25 -29.46 -3.19
N LYS A 418 1.01 -30.69 -2.72
CA LYS A 418 2.07 -31.68 -2.47
C LYS A 418 2.80 -32.09 -3.76
N ILE A 419 2.10 -32.06 -4.88
CA ILE A 419 2.60 -32.47 -6.20
C ILE A 419 2.95 -31.28 -7.11
N ALA A 420 2.86 -30.05 -6.60
CA ALA A 420 3.10 -28.82 -7.37
C ALA A 420 4.55 -28.64 -7.83
N HIS A 421 5.49 -29.43 -7.30
CA HIS A 421 6.89 -29.45 -7.72
C HIS A 421 7.12 -30.14 -9.08
N SER A 422 6.13 -30.89 -9.57
CA SER A 422 6.15 -31.54 -10.89
C SER A 422 4.81 -31.34 -11.61
N PRO A 423 4.50 -30.10 -12.02
CA PRO A 423 3.18 -29.72 -12.52
C PRO A 423 2.89 -30.27 -13.92
N THR A 424 1.72 -30.89 -14.08
CA THR A 424 1.26 -31.54 -15.32
C THR A 424 -0.11 -30.99 -15.74
N GLY A 425 -0.54 -31.31 -16.97
CA GLY A 425 -1.89 -30.97 -17.44
C GLY A 425 -3.01 -31.57 -16.58
N ARG A 426 -2.77 -32.74 -15.95
CA ARG A 426 -3.71 -33.35 -15.01
C ARG A 426 -3.91 -32.48 -13.76
N ILE A 427 -2.83 -31.91 -13.23
CA ILE A 427 -2.89 -30.96 -12.10
C ILE A 427 -3.63 -29.68 -12.52
N TRP A 428 -3.37 -29.16 -13.72
CA TRP A 428 -4.11 -28.01 -14.23
C TRP A 428 -5.61 -28.27 -14.33
N ASN A 429 -6.03 -29.40 -14.91
CA ASN A 429 -7.44 -29.77 -15.02
C ASN A 429 -8.11 -29.91 -13.64
N ALA A 430 -7.40 -30.46 -12.65
CA ALA A 430 -7.90 -30.52 -11.28
C ALA A 430 -8.05 -29.12 -10.65
N LEU A 431 -7.14 -28.18 -10.94
CA LEU A 431 -7.25 -26.79 -10.50
C LEU A 431 -8.42 -26.07 -11.18
N VAL A 432 -8.60 -26.24 -12.49
CA VAL A 432 -9.76 -25.71 -13.24
C VAL A 432 -11.07 -26.24 -12.67
N ARG A 433 -11.10 -27.51 -12.23
CA ARG A 433 -12.27 -28.06 -11.53
C ARG A 433 -12.54 -27.34 -10.20
N ILE A 434 -11.52 -27.10 -9.38
CA ILE A 434 -11.68 -26.34 -8.13
C ILE A 434 -12.19 -24.91 -8.42
N MET A 435 -11.67 -24.27 -9.46
CA MET A 435 -12.10 -22.93 -9.87
C MET A 435 -13.55 -22.91 -10.35
N SER A 436 -14.02 -23.98 -10.99
CA SER A 436 -15.37 -24.06 -11.58
C SER A 436 -16.49 -24.44 -10.60
N THR A 437 -16.16 -24.75 -9.35
CA THR A 437 -17.14 -24.90 -8.25
C THR A 437 -17.43 -23.59 -7.56
#